data_AF-A0A7Y3BU25-F1
#
_entry.id   AF-A0A7Y3BU25-F1
#
_cell.length_a   1.000
_cell.length_b   1.000
_cell.length_c   1.000
_cell.angle_alpha   90.00
_cell.angle_beta   90.00
_cell.angle_gamma   90.00
#
_symmetry.space_group_name_H-M   'P 1'
#
loop_
_entity.id
_entity.type
_entity.pdbx_description
1 polymer ?
#
loop_
_entity_poly.entity_id
_entity_poly.type
_entity_poly.pdbx_seq_one_letter_code
_entity_poly.pdbx_strand_id
1 'polypeptide(L)'
;MKDAASAEIVDRESNPDEEPESLADALEEPGTDERRGRRKRRSRARARTISIRRLSKAELNRGRELYPESDYWKPRSRSECKDMERPCPFVSCKYHLYIDVHPVRGSIKLNFPDIEIWEMTDTCALDVADRGGITLEEVGEIMNLTRERVRQVETAGLARLQEYRDVERLKDYVT
;
A
#
# COMPACT_ATOMS: atom_id res chain seq x y z
N MET A 1 66.11 -32.16 48.67
CA MET A 1 66.60 -33.55 48.70
C MET A 1 66.14 -34.21 47.41
N LYS A 2 67.10 -34.53 46.53
CA LYS A 2 67.18 -35.61 45.54
C LYS A 2 65.94 -35.82 44.63
N ASP A 3 66.04 -35.45 43.35
CA ASP A 3 66.51 -36.30 42.22
C ASP A 3 65.58 -37.52 42.05
N ALA A 4 64.96 -37.81 40.91
CA ALA A 4 65.41 -37.90 39.51
C ALA A 4 64.13 -38.23 38.68
N ALA A 5 63.98 -38.20 37.36
CA ALA A 5 64.65 -37.78 36.12
C ALA A 5 63.53 -37.96 35.04
N SER A 6 63.55 -37.53 33.78
CA SER A 6 64.56 -37.31 32.77
C SER A 6 63.97 -36.40 31.68
N ALA A 7 64.84 -35.74 30.93
CA ALA A 7 64.54 -34.87 29.80
C ALA A 7 64.44 -35.63 28.47
N GLU A 8 63.74 -35.06 27.47
CA GLU A 8 64.25 -34.95 26.09
C GLU A 8 63.46 -33.91 25.24
N ILE A 9 64.15 -32.78 25.03
CA ILE A 9 64.36 -31.90 23.88
C ILE A 9 63.52 -32.08 22.58
N VAL A 10 62.83 -30.98 22.20
CA VAL A 10 62.79 -30.21 20.91
C VAL A 10 62.43 -30.99 19.61
N ASP A 11 61.42 -30.61 18.82
CA ASP A 11 61.54 -29.57 17.77
C ASP A 11 60.18 -29.12 17.20
N ARG A 12 60.19 -27.87 16.73
CA ARG A 12 59.08 -27.15 16.09
C ARG A 12 59.31 -27.17 14.59
N GLU A 13 58.36 -27.72 13.82
CA GLU A 13 58.16 -27.34 12.43
C GLU A 13 56.69 -27.05 12.16
N SER A 14 56.48 -25.82 11.69
CA SER A 14 55.25 -25.23 11.20
C SER A 14 55.00 -25.63 9.75
N ASN A 15 53.74 -25.83 9.37
CA ASN A 15 53.26 -25.11 8.20
C ASN A 15 51.78 -24.70 8.38
N PRO A 16 51.43 -23.48 7.92
CA PRO A 16 50.16 -22.80 8.13
C PRO A 16 49.16 -23.20 7.04
N ASP A 17 47.96 -22.64 7.13
CA ASP A 17 46.88 -22.74 6.14
C ASP A 17 45.95 -23.93 6.35
N GLU A 18 45.04 -23.81 7.33
CA GLU A 18 43.58 -24.00 7.14
C GLU A 18 42.85 -23.99 8.50
N GLU A 19 42.17 -22.89 8.82
CA GLU A 19 41.10 -22.79 9.82
C GLU A 19 40.03 -21.86 9.21
N PRO A 20 38.72 -21.91 9.59
CA PRO A 20 38.00 -22.93 10.37
C PRO A 20 36.61 -23.26 9.76
N GLU A 21 36.06 -24.47 9.98
CA GLU A 21 34.60 -24.69 9.85
C GLU A 21 33.98 -24.87 11.24
N SER A 22 33.10 -23.92 11.57
CA SER A 22 32.55 -23.69 12.91
C SER A 22 31.61 -24.80 13.39
N LEU A 23 31.56 -24.97 14.71
CA LEU A 23 30.68 -25.84 15.51
C LEU A 23 29.16 -25.54 15.41
N ALA A 24 28.66 -25.06 14.27
CA ALA A 24 27.27 -24.65 14.09
C ALA A 24 26.38 -25.66 13.32
N ASP A 25 26.95 -26.68 12.68
CA ASP A 25 26.21 -27.51 11.70
C ASP A 25 25.67 -28.87 12.19
N ALA A 26 25.63 -29.12 13.51
CA ALA A 26 25.31 -30.46 14.03
C ALA A 26 23.89 -30.66 14.60
N LEU A 27 22.91 -29.79 14.31
CA LEU A 27 21.53 -29.97 14.78
C LEU A 27 20.49 -29.70 13.67
N GLU A 28 20.48 -30.54 12.64
CA GLU A 28 19.32 -30.70 11.74
C GLU A 28 18.45 -31.87 12.22
N GLU A 29 17.20 -31.60 12.59
CA GLU A 29 16.13 -32.62 12.62
C GLU A 29 15.29 -32.54 11.33
N PRO A 30 14.96 -33.67 10.68
CA PRO A 30 14.20 -33.66 9.44
C PRO A 30 12.69 -33.71 9.68
N GLY A 31 11.96 -32.95 8.87
CA GLY A 31 10.60 -33.29 8.45
C GLY A 31 9.47 -32.45 9.04
N THR A 32 8.88 -31.59 8.21
CA THR A 32 7.52 -31.79 7.68
C THR A 32 7.29 -30.84 6.52
N ASP A 33 7.46 -31.37 5.31
CA ASP A 33 6.82 -30.84 4.11
C ASP A 33 5.30 -31.01 4.28
N GLU A 34 4.60 -29.97 4.75
CA GLU A 34 3.16 -29.77 4.51
C GLU A 34 2.63 -28.50 5.19
N ARG A 35 3.02 -27.30 4.73
CA ARG A 35 2.14 -26.12 4.81
C ARG A 35 2.39 -25.21 3.62
N ARG A 36 1.67 -25.47 2.51
CA ARG A 36 1.35 -24.46 1.49
C ARG A 36 1.16 -23.13 2.18
N GLY A 37 2.07 -22.19 1.92
CA GLY A 37 2.16 -20.91 2.61
C GLY A 37 0.77 -20.32 2.83
N ARG A 38 0.36 -20.25 4.10
CA ARG A 38 -0.84 -19.55 4.51
C ARG A 38 -0.63 -18.10 4.07
N ARG A 39 -1.14 -17.75 2.88
CA ARG A 39 -1.12 -16.38 2.35
C ARG A 39 -1.47 -15.48 3.52
N LYS A 40 -0.52 -14.65 3.98
CA LYS A 40 -0.75 -13.70 5.09
C LYS A 40 -2.06 -13.00 4.75
N ARG A 41 -3.13 -13.29 5.52
CA ARG A 41 -4.39 -12.57 5.35
C ARG A 41 -4.00 -11.09 5.51
N ARG A 42 -4.32 -10.26 4.51
CA ARG A 42 -4.15 -8.81 4.63
C ARG A 42 -4.73 -8.42 5.99
N SER A 43 -3.88 -7.91 6.89
CA SER A 43 -4.27 -7.48 8.24
C SER A 43 -5.15 -6.24 8.22
N ARG A 44 -5.18 -5.54 7.08
CA ARG A 44 -5.93 -4.30 6.87
C ARG A 44 -7.43 -4.55 6.87
N ALA A 45 -8.17 -3.66 7.54
CA ALA A 45 -9.61 -3.68 7.52
C ALA A 45 -10.13 -3.50 6.08
N ARG A 46 -11.28 -4.11 5.81
CA ARG A 46 -11.95 -3.94 4.52
C ARG A 46 -12.55 -2.53 4.45
N ALA A 47 -12.55 -1.97 3.25
CA ALA A 47 -13.26 -0.72 2.97
C ALA A 47 -14.71 -0.75 3.50
N ARG A 48 -15.16 0.39 4.05
CA ARG A 48 -16.47 0.53 4.70
C ARG A 48 -17.34 1.52 3.93
N THR A 49 -18.54 1.10 3.53
CA THR A 49 -19.49 1.97 2.85
C THR A 49 -20.57 2.48 3.80
N ILE A 50 -20.67 3.81 3.90
CA ILE A 50 -21.75 4.53 4.58
C ILE A 50 -22.81 4.87 3.52
N SER A 51 -24.04 4.38 3.73
CA SER A 51 -25.15 4.59 2.81
C SER A 51 -26.08 5.65 3.37
N ILE A 52 -26.28 6.76 2.65
CA ILE A 52 -27.19 7.84 3.06
C ILE A 52 -28.62 7.33 3.30
N ARG A 53 -29.07 6.35 2.51
CA ARG A 53 -30.40 5.74 2.64
C ARG A 53 -30.61 4.92 3.91
N ARG A 54 -29.54 4.59 4.64
CA ARG A 54 -29.60 3.84 5.91
C ARG A 54 -29.60 4.76 7.12
N LEU A 55 -29.38 6.06 6.92
CA LEU A 55 -29.46 7.05 7.99
C LEU A 55 -30.91 7.50 8.14
N SER A 56 -31.38 7.54 9.37
CA SER A 56 -32.67 8.13 9.72
C SER A 56 -32.66 9.64 9.48
N LYS A 57 -33.85 10.21 9.30
CA LYS A 57 -34.01 11.67 9.18
C LYS A 57 -33.46 12.41 10.41
N ALA A 58 -33.57 11.80 11.61
CA ALA A 58 -33.02 12.34 12.84
C ALA A 58 -31.48 12.37 12.83
N GLU A 59 -30.83 11.31 12.35
CA GLU A 59 -29.36 11.28 12.20
C GLU A 59 -28.86 12.28 11.17
N LEU A 60 -29.57 12.41 10.03
CA LEU A 60 -29.24 13.41 9.01
C LEU A 60 -29.38 14.84 9.53
N ASN A 61 -30.47 15.13 10.26
CA ASN A 61 -30.69 16.44 10.87
C ASN A 61 -29.63 16.76 11.92
N ARG A 62 -29.31 15.80 12.80
CA ARG A 62 -28.23 15.93 13.78
C ARG A 62 -26.89 16.20 13.10
N GLY A 63 -26.59 15.50 12.00
CA GLY A 63 -25.37 15.74 11.22
C GLY A 63 -25.29 17.18 10.68
N ARG A 64 -26.39 17.71 10.14
CA ARG A 64 -26.46 19.10 9.64
C ARG A 64 -26.33 20.14 10.75
N GLU A 65 -26.83 19.85 11.94
CA GLU A 65 -26.75 20.74 13.10
C GLU A 65 -25.34 20.77 13.70
N LEU A 66 -24.70 19.59 13.84
CA LEU A 66 -23.33 19.47 14.35
C LEU A 66 -22.29 20.00 13.36
N TYR A 67 -22.51 19.79 12.06
CA TYR A 67 -21.58 20.15 10.99
C TYR A 67 -22.33 20.94 9.91
N PRO A 68 -22.64 22.22 10.16
CA PRO A 68 -23.28 23.07 9.17
C PRO A 68 -22.38 23.20 7.93
N GLU A 69 -22.99 23.25 6.75
CA GLU A 69 -22.27 23.56 5.52
C GLU A 69 -21.60 24.92 5.67
N SER A 70 -20.27 24.90 5.71
CA SER A 70 -19.44 26.08 5.80
C SER A 70 -18.76 26.29 4.46
N ASP A 71 -18.82 27.51 3.96
CA ASP A 71 -18.05 27.90 2.79
C ASP A 71 -16.64 28.25 3.26
N TYR A 72 -15.73 27.30 3.09
CA TYR A 72 -14.31 27.50 3.32
C TYR A 72 -13.58 27.43 1.98
N TRP A 73 -12.47 28.14 1.90
CA TRP A 73 -11.66 28.15 0.69
C TRP A 73 -11.13 26.74 0.37
N LYS A 74 -11.26 26.33 -0.90
CA LYS A 74 -10.69 25.08 -1.43
C LYS A 74 -10.02 25.35 -2.78
N PRO A 75 -8.90 24.70 -3.08
CA PRO A 75 -8.25 24.83 -4.37
C PRO A 75 -9.17 24.34 -5.50
N ARG A 76 -9.27 25.11 -6.57
CA ARG A 76 -10.11 24.78 -7.73
C ARG A 76 -9.34 24.05 -8.83
N SER A 77 -8.03 24.25 -8.86
CA SER A 77 -7.13 23.72 -9.87
C SER A 77 -5.98 22.94 -9.26
N ARG A 78 -5.35 22.07 -10.06
CA ARG A 78 -4.17 21.32 -9.66
C ARG A 78 -2.99 22.23 -9.32
N SER A 79 -2.83 23.33 -10.06
CA SER A 79 -1.80 24.34 -9.79
C SER A 79 -1.92 24.97 -8.41
N GLU A 80 -3.15 25.10 -7.88
CA GLU A 80 -3.36 25.65 -6.53
C GLU A 80 -3.07 24.64 -5.42
N CYS A 81 -3.21 23.33 -5.68
CA CYS A 81 -3.06 22.30 -4.64
C CYS A 81 -1.76 21.49 -4.71
N LYS A 82 -1.01 21.59 -5.80
CA LYS A 82 0.20 20.77 -6.03
C LYS A 82 1.21 20.92 -4.91
N ASP A 83 1.54 22.16 -4.56
CA ASP A 83 2.61 22.49 -3.62
C ASP A 83 2.12 22.66 -2.17
N MET A 84 0.87 22.25 -1.88
CA MET A 84 0.33 22.25 -0.52
C MET A 84 0.92 21.13 0.33
N GLU A 85 0.82 21.30 1.65
CA GLU A 85 1.23 20.28 2.62
C GLU A 85 0.54 18.93 2.39
N ARG A 86 1.25 17.85 2.71
CA ARG A 86 0.71 16.49 2.70
C ARG A 86 0.81 15.91 4.11
N PRO A 87 -0.14 15.09 4.57
CA PRO A 87 -1.33 14.56 3.88
C PRO A 87 -2.40 15.62 3.50
N CYS A 88 -3.08 15.43 2.36
CA CYS A 88 -3.99 16.44 1.80
C CYS A 88 -5.22 16.65 2.72
N PRO A 89 -5.53 17.89 3.16
CA PRO A 89 -6.66 18.14 4.06
C PRO A 89 -8.02 18.11 3.34
N PHE A 90 -8.03 18.19 2.01
CA PHE A 90 -9.26 18.31 1.21
C PHE A 90 -9.86 16.93 0.89
N VAL A 91 -10.34 16.22 1.91
CA VAL A 91 -10.93 14.87 1.78
C VAL A 91 -12.17 14.80 0.89
N SER A 92 -12.81 15.94 0.63
CA SER A 92 -13.95 16.05 -0.30
C SER A 92 -13.52 16.12 -1.77
N CYS A 93 -12.22 16.23 -2.06
CA CYS A 93 -11.72 16.27 -3.43
C CYS A 93 -11.96 14.93 -4.14
N LYS A 94 -12.38 14.97 -5.41
CA LYS A 94 -12.64 13.77 -6.23
C LYS A 94 -11.44 12.87 -6.47
N TYR A 95 -10.22 13.38 -6.23
CA TYR A 95 -8.96 12.64 -6.38
C TYR A 95 -8.38 12.16 -5.05
N HIS A 96 -9.08 12.40 -3.94
CA HIS A 96 -8.60 12.01 -2.62
C HIS A 96 -8.75 10.51 -2.40
N LEU A 97 -7.69 9.84 -1.95
CA LEU A 97 -7.64 8.37 -1.87
C LEU A 97 -8.32 7.79 -0.63
N TYR A 98 -8.65 8.63 0.35
CA TYR A 98 -9.32 8.18 1.59
C TYR A 98 -10.82 7.85 1.38
N ILE A 99 -11.51 8.62 0.54
CA ILE A 99 -12.97 8.59 0.41
C ILE A 99 -13.40 8.55 -1.06
N ASP A 100 -14.24 7.58 -1.42
CA ASP A 100 -14.94 7.54 -2.71
C ASP A 100 -16.43 7.87 -2.51
N VAL A 101 -16.94 8.89 -3.19
CA VAL A 101 -18.38 9.25 -3.15
C VAL A 101 -19.07 8.80 -4.43
N HIS A 102 -20.13 8.01 -4.29
CA HIS A 102 -20.94 7.63 -5.44
C HIS A 102 -21.79 8.82 -5.93
N PRO A 103 -21.65 9.27 -7.19
CA PRO A 103 -22.25 10.54 -7.65
C PRO A 103 -23.78 10.55 -7.60
N VAL A 104 -24.42 9.45 -7.95
CA VAL A 104 -25.90 9.35 -7.94
C VAL A 104 -26.48 8.92 -6.58
N ARG A 105 -25.90 7.89 -5.95
CA ARG A 105 -26.46 7.30 -4.73
C ARG A 105 -26.09 8.05 -3.46
N GLY A 106 -25.05 8.89 -3.49
CA GLY A 106 -24.53 9.58 -2.31
C GLY A 106 -23.94 8.65 -1.24
N SER A 107 -23.63 7.40 -1.59
CA SER A 107 -22.93 6.50 -0.66
C SER A 107 -21.45 6.85 -0.61
N ILE A 108 -20.89 6.87 0.60
CA ILE A 108 -19.50 7.22 0.88
C ILE A 108 -18.76 5.93 1.22
N LYS A 109 -17.72 5.58 0.45
CA LYS A 109 -16.84 4.46 0.72
C LYS A 109 -15.53 4.97 1.32
N LEU A 110 -15.23 4.55 2.54
CA LEU A 110 -13.95 4.74 3.19
C LEU A 110 -13.01 3.62 2.74
N ASN A 111 -11.91 3.97 2.10
CA ASN A 111 -10.97 2.97 1.58
C ASN A 111 -10.20 2.29 2.71
N PHE A 112 -9.76 3.06 3.71
CA PHE A 112 -9.04 2.56 4.88
C PHE A 112 -9.76 3.03 6.16
N PRO A 113 -10.72 2.26 6.70
CA PRO A 113 -11.46 2.68 7.89
C PRO A 113 -10.67 2.52 9.19
N ASP A 114 -9.51 1.87 9.12
CA ASP A 114 -8.59 1.55 10.22
C ASP A 114 -7.33 2.42 10.22
N ILE A 115 -7.19 3.36 9.26
CA ILE A 115 -6.03 4.22 9.11
C ILE A 115 -6.52 5.66 9.04
N GLU A 116 -5.91 6.54 9.81
CA GLU A 116 -6.25 7.96 9.77
C GLU A 116 -5.52 8.68 8.63
N ILE A 117 -6.04 9.84 8.23
CA ILE A 117 -5.55 10.56 7.03
C ILE A 117 -4.07 10.93 7.16
N TRP A 118 -3.61 11.28 8.37
CA TRP A 118 -2.22 11.64 8.63
C TRP A 118 -1.25 10.44 8.60
N GLU A 119 -1.76 9.22 8.60
CA GLU A 119 -0.98 7.98 8.55
C GLU A 119 -0.91 7.40 7.12
N MET A 120 -1.67 7.98 6.18
CA MET A 120 -1.68 7.53 4.79
C MET A 120 -0.38 7.91 4.08
N THR A 121 0.21 6.94 3.38
CA THR A 121 1.37 7.18 2.50
C THR A 121 1.01 8.08 1.33
N ASP A 122 -0.17 7.86 0.74
CA ASP A 122 -0.64 8.59 -0.44
C ASP A 122 -2.08 9.06 -0.23
N THR A 123 -2.30 10.37 -0.28
CA THR A 123 -3.64 10.95 -0.16
C THR A 123 -4.26 11.40 -1.49
N CYS A 124 -3.47 11.51 -2.55
CA CYS A 124 -3.91 12.10 -3.82
C CYS A 124 -3.57 11.20 -5.01
N ALA A 125 -4.60 10.82 -5.79
CA ALA A 125 -4.42 10.04 -7.00
C ALA A 125 -3.59 10.77 -8.08
N LEU A 126 -3.65 12.10 -8.12
CA LEU A 126 -2.85 12.89 -9.06
C LEU A 126 -1.36 12.90 -8.68
N ASP A 127 -1.03 12.94 -7.38
CA ASP A 127 0.37 12.85 -6.95
C ASP A 127 0.96 11.47 -7.28
N VAL A 128 0.15 10.42 -7.15
CA VAL A 128 0.54 9.06 -7.55
C VAL A 128 0.74 8.98 -9.07
N ALA A 129 -0.15 9.58 -9.86
CA ALA A 129 -0.04 9.58 -11.32
C ALA A 129 1.18 10.40 -11.82
N ASP A 130 1.52 11.50 -11.15
CA ASP A 130 2.68 12.33 -11.49
C ASP A 130 4.03 11.57 -11.35
N ARG A 131 4.07 10.48 -10.57
CA ARG A 131 5.26 9.60 -10.44
C ARG A 131 5.50 8.74 -11.68
N GLY A 132 4.53 8.65 -12.59
CA GLY A 132 4.58 7.80 -13.77
C GLY A 132 3.90 6.45 -13.54
N GLY A 133 4.43 5.41 -14.19
CA GLY A 133 3.84 4.06 -14.16
C GLY A 133 4.01 3.38 -12.80
N ILE A 134 2.93 2.78 -12.32
CA ILE A 134 2.90 1.93 -11.12
C ILE A 134 2.27 0.58 -11.43
N THR A 135 2.62 -0.43 -10.66
CA THR A 135 2.13 -1.80 -10.82
C THR A 135 0.69 -1.95 -10.34
N LEU A 136 0.00 -2.99 -10.81
CA LEU A 136 -1.38 -3.30 -10.39
C LEU A 136 -1.47 -3.64 -8.89
N GLU A 137 -0.39 -4.22 -8.35
CA GLU A 137 -0.21 -4.51 -6.94
C GLU A 137 -0.16 -3.23 -6.11
N GLU A 138 0.67 -2.27 -6.50
CA GLU A 138 0.80 -0.96 -5.83
C GLU A 138 -0.51 -0.19 -5.86
N VAL A 139 -1.20 -0.12 -7.02
CA VAL A 139 -2.54 0.49 -7.11
C VAL A 139 -3.51 -0.19 -6.15
N GLY A 140 -3.45 -1.53 -6.07
CA GLY A 140 -4.28 -2.31 -5.18
C GLY A 140 -4.01 -2.01 -3.70
N GLU A 141 -2.76 -1.74 -3.33
CA GLU A 141 -2.39 -1.32 -1.98
C GLU A 141 -2.87 0.10 -1.66
N ILE A 142 -2.69 1.03 -2.59
CA ILE A 142 -3.08 2.45 -2.46
C ILE A 142 -4.61 2.64 -2.38
N MET A 143 -5.40 1.80 -3.07
CA MET A 143 -6.87 1.93 -3.10
C MET A 143 -7.61 0.89 -2.25
N ASN A 144 -6.89 0.08 -1.47
CA ASN A 144 -7.44 -1.08 -0.75
C ASN A 144 -8.25 -2.04 -1.65
N LEU A 145 -7.74 -2.31 -2.85
CA LEU A 145 -8.31 -3.23 -3.82
C LEU A 145 -7.43 -4.47 -3.97
N THR A 146 -8.02 -5.58 -4.44
CA THR A 146 -7.23 -6.72 -4.88
C THR A 146 -6.60 -6.39 -6.23
N ARG A 147 -5.40 -6.92 -6.48
CA ARG A 147 -4.73 -6.81 -7.80
C ARG A 147 -5.67 -7.17 -8.95
N GLU A 148 -6.39 -8.28 -8.81
CA GLU A 148 -7.35 -8.74 -9.83
C GLU A 148 -8.50 -7.75 -10.03
N ARG A 149 -8.96 -7.08 -8.97
CA ARG A 149 -9.99 -6.04 -9.11
C ARG A 149 -9.47 -4.84 -9.88
N VAL A 150 -8.23 -4.42 -9.64
CA VAL A 150 -7.59 -3.33 -10.41
C VAL A 150 -7.50 -3.72 -11.88
N ARG A 151 -7.00 -4.92 -12.19
CA ARG A 151 -6.92 -5.46 -13.55
C ARG A 151 -8.27 -5.46 -14.27
N GLN A 152 -9.35 -5.83 -13.58
CA GLN A 152 -10.71 -5.81 -14.12
C GLN A 152 -11.17 -4.40 -14.45
N VAL A 153 -10.92 -3.44 -13.55
CA VAL A 153 -11.28 -2.03 -13.76
C VAL A 153 -10.49 -1.45 -14.93
N GLU A 154 -9.21 -1.73 -15.01
CA GLU A 154 -8.35 -1.35 -16.13
C GLU A 154 -8.87 -1.90 -17.46
N THR A 155 -9.11 -3.22 -17.53
CA THR A 155 -9.62 -3.88 -18.75
C THR A 155 -10.96 -3.27 -19.18
N ALA A 156 -11.89 -3.07 -18.24
CA ALA A 156 -13.18 -2.45 -18.52
C ALA A 156 -13.05 -0.97 -18.93
N GLY A 157 -12.10 -0.25 -18.33
CA GLY A 157 -11.80 1.14 -18.68
C GLY A 157 -11.25 1.27 -20.09
N LEU A 158 -10.26 0.44 -20.44
CA LEU A 158 -9.68 0.39 -21.79
C LEU A 158 -10.73 0.03 -22.85
N ALA A 159 -11.59 -0.95 -22.56
CA ALA A 159 -12.69 -1.32 -23.45
C ALA A 159 -13.64 -0.14 -23.71
N ARG A 160 -14.03 0.58 -22.65
CA ARG A 160 -14.88 1.78 -22.79
C ARG A 160 -14.20 2.89 -23.58
N LEU A 161 -12.90 3.11 -23.35
CA LEU A 161 -12.15 4.14 -24.08
C LEU A 161 -12.17 3.87 -25.59
N GLN A 162 -12.02 2.61 -26.03
CA GLN A 162 -12.06 2.25 -27.45
C GLN A 162 -13.39 2.61 -28.15
N GLU A 163 -14.49 2.73 -27.42
CA GLU A 163 -15.80 3.12 -27.97
C GLU A 163 -15.88 4.63 -28.29
N TYR A 164 -15.02 5.46 -27.67
CA TYR A 164 -15.02 6.89 -27.91
C TYR A 164 -14.24 7.24 -29.18
N ARG A 165 -14.89 7.96 -30.08
CA ARG A 165 -14.28 8.49 -31.32
C ARG A 165 -13.00 9.31 -31.06
N ASP A 166 -12.91 9.99 -29.92
CA ASP A 166 -11.73 10.79 -29.58
C ASP A 166 -10.47 9.96 -29.33
N VAL A 167 -10.58 8.66 -29.08
CA VAL A 167 -9.40 7.78 -28.97
C VAL A 167 -8.72 7.59 -30.32
N GLU A 168 -9.42 7.85 -31.44
CA GLU A 168 -8.79 7.89 -32.76
C GLU A 168 -7.70 8.97 -32.84
N ARG A 169 -7.92 10.14 -32.22
CA ARG A 169 -6.94 11.24 -32.14
C ARG A 169 -5.72 10.90 -31.28
N LEU A 170 -5.84 9.96 -30.34
CA LEU A 170 -4.70 9.54 -29.52
C LEU A 170 -3.72 8.67 -30.31
N LYS A 171 -4.18 7.99 -31.37
CA LYS A 171 -3.31 7.16 -32.22
C LYS A 171 -2.28 8.00 -32.97
N ASP A 172 -2.61 9.26 -33.26
CA ASP A 172 -1.73 10.21 -33.94
C ASP A 172 -0.45 10.51 -33.15
N TYR A 173 -0.45 10.32 -31.82
CA TYR A 173 0.71 10.53 -30.95
C TYR A 173 1.61 9.29 -30.78
N VAL A 174 1.23 8.15 -31.37
CA VAL A 174 1.97 6.87 -31.28
C VAL A 174 2.82 6.63 -32.54
N THR A 175 2.81 7.57 -33.50
CA THR A 175 3.64 7.55 -34.71
C THR A 175 4.87 8.43 -34.53
#